data_AF-A0AA39RSJ9-F1
#
_entry.id   AF-A0AA39RSJ9-F1
#
_cell.length_a   1.000
_cell.length_b   1.000
_cell.length_c   1.000
_cell.angle_alpha   90.00
_cell.angle_beta   90.00
_cell.angle_gamma   90.00
#
_symmetry.space_group_name_H-M   'P 1'
#
loop_
_entity.id
_entity.type
_entity.pdbx_description
1 polymer ?
#
loop_
_entity_poly.entity_id
_entity_poly.type
_entity_poly.pdbx_seq_one_letter_code
_entity_poly.pdbx_strand_id
1 'polypeptide(L)'
;MAMEVQISHSETESLPLERNSLGGFDEHKLQKVIAEGSLDFYEWTSLISDIENMFPDDIHKICLVYDAFLAEFPLCYGYWRKYAEHKTRLCTVDKVFEVFERAVQSATYSVGVWFDYCSFSMSALEDPHDIRRLFGRGISFVGKDYLCHTLWDKYLEFEFSQQQWSFLADMYIQALKFPSKKLHRYYDRT
;
A
#
# COMPACT_ATOMS: atom_id res chain seq x y z
N MET A 1 19.31 56.01 -34.02
CA MET A 1 18.13 56.09 -34.92
C MET A 1 18.34 55.03 -35.99
N ALA A 2 17.72 53.85 -35.84
CA ALA A 2 16.43 53.46 -36.45
C ALA A 2 16.62 53.15 -37.95
N MET A 3 16.28 51.99 -38.53
CA MET A 3 15.16 51.06 -38.32
C MET A 3 15.46 49.66 -38.94
N GLU A 4 14.80 48.64 -38.38
CA GLU A 4 14.20 47.40 -38.92
C GLU A 4 14.30 47.07 -40.43
N VAL A 5 14.18 45.85 -40.98
CA VAL A 5 14.01 44.43 -40.56
C VAL A 5 14.17 43.65 -41.88
N GLN A 6 14.83 42.49 -41.90
CA GLN A 6 14.50 41.44 -42.89
C GLN A 6 14.52 40.06 -42.22
N ILE A 7 13.37 39.40 -42.38
CA ILE A 7 12.95 38.10 -41.88
C ILE A 7 13.65 37.01 -42.69
N SER A 8 14.27 36.04 -42.03
CA SER A 8 14.64 34.75 -42.64
C SER A 8 14.04 33.61 -41.83
N HIS A 9 13.32 32.75 -42.56
CA HIS A 9 12.61 31.57 -42.09
C HIS A 9 13.56 30.55 -41.44
N SER A 10 13.20 30.07 -40.26
CA SER A 10 13.51 28.69 -39.85
C SER A 10 12.21 28.07 -39.33
N GLU A 11 11.50 27.42 -40.24
CA GLU A 11 10.47 26.45 -39.90
C GLU A 11 11.10 25.42 -38.97
N THR A 12 10.71 25.45 -37.70
CA THR A 12 10.94 24.32 -36.81
C THR A 12 9.62 23.58 -36.75
N GLU A 13 9.49 22.57 -37.60
CA GLU A 13 8.44 21.56 -37.54
C GLU A 13 8.36 21.01 -36.12
N SER A 14 7.39 21.47 -35.33
CA SER A 14 6.95 20.73 -34.16
C SER A 14 6.03 19.61 -34.64
N LEU A 15 6.64 18.52 -35.09
CA LEU A 15 5.91 17.26 -35.29
C LEU A 15 5.36 16.80 -33.92
N PRO A 16 4.08 16.42 -33.84
CA PRO A 16 3.57 15.73 -32.66
C PRO A 16 4.34 14.42 -32.55
N LEU A 17 4.92 14.12 -31.38
CA LEU A 17 5.30 12.75 -31.08
C LEU A 17 4.01 11.91 -31.09
N GLU A 18 3.74 11.31 -32.24
CA GLU A 18 2.94 10.12 -32.39
C GLU A 18 3.52 9.05 -31.46
N ARG A 19 3.02 9.03 -30.24
CA ARG A 19 3.13 7.88 -29.36
C ARG A 19 2.01 6.93 -29.75
N ASN A 20 2.04 6.44 -30.99
CA ASN A 20 1.04 5.51 -31.50
C ASN A 20 1.57 4.07 -31.47
N SER A 21 0.78 3.24 -30.79
CA SER A 21 0.58 1.82 -31.04
C SER A 21 1.79 0.88 -31.03
N LEU A 22 2.13 0.37 -29.84
CA LEU A 22 2.47 -1.05 -29.71
C LEU A 22 2.12 -1.51 -28.28
N GLY A 23 1.07 -2.32 -28.14
CA GLY A 23 0.70 -2.94 -26.85
C GLY A 23 -0.79 -2.95 -26.54
N GLY A 24 -1.64 -3.23 -27.54
CA GLY A 24 -3.06 -3.48 -27.34
C GLY A 24 -3.30 -4.79 -26.58
N PHE A 25 -3.07 -4.78 -25.27
CA PHE A 25 -3.99 -5.49 -24.38
C PHE A 25 -5.14 -4.52 -24.17
N ASP A 26 -6.23 -4.70 -24.94
CA ASP A 26 -7.37 -3.80 -24.95
C ASP A 26 -7.86 -3.60 -23.51
N GLU A 27 -7.72 -2.40 -22.98
CA GLU A 27 -8.28 -2.02 -21.69
C GLU A 27 -9.78 -2.33 -21.63
N HIS A 28 -10.47 -2.17 -22.77
CA HIS A 28 -11.84 -2.60 -22.96
C HIS A 28 -12.04 -4.11 -22.86
N LYS A 29 -11.09 -4.92 -23.32
CA LYS A 29 -11.12 -6.39 -23.16
C LYS A 29 -10.88 -6.78 -21.70
N LEU A 30 -9.97 -6.09 -21.01
CA LEU A 30 -9.75 -6.29 -19.57
C LEU A 30 -11.02 -5.92 -18.78
N GLN A 31 -11.59 -4.75 -19.03
CA GLN A 31 -12.85 -4.32 -18.41
C GLN A 31 -14.01 -5.26 -18.74
N LYS A 32 -14.07 -5.80 -19.96
CA LYS A 32 -15.10 -6.76 -20.35
C LYS A 32 -14.96 -8.08 -19.59
N VAL A 33 -13.73 -8.63 -19.51
CA VAL A 33 -13.44 -9.85 -18.73
C VAL A 33 -13.79 -9.65 -17.26
N ILE A 34 -13.47 -8.47 -16.70
CA ILE A 34 -13.83 -8.10 -15.33
C ILE A 34 -15.36 -7.99 -15.17
N ALA A 35 -16.05 -7.35 -16.11
CA ALA A 35 -17.50 -7.13 -16.07
C ALA A 35 -18.32 -8.41 -16.32
N GLU A 36 -17.76 -9.38 -17.03
CA GLU A 36 -18.38 -10.69 -17.25
C GLU A 36 -18.43 -11.53 -15.96
N GLY A 37 -17.68 -11.15 -14.90
CA GLY A 37 -17.92 -11.58 -13.51
C GLY A 37 -17.77 -13.08 -13.25
N SER A 38 -16.94 -13.78 -14.04
CA SER A 38 -16.85 -15.24 -14.05
C SER A 38 -15.47 -15.80 -13.70
N LEU A 39 -14.50 -14.95 -13.36
CA LEU A 39 -13.14 -15.43 -13.09
C LEU A 39 -13.05 -16.13 -11.73
N ASP A 40 -12.49 -17.33 -11.72
CA ASP A 40 -12.12 -18.01 -10.48
C ASP A 40 -10.87 -17.39 -9.85
N PHE A 41 -10.57 -17.76 -8.59
CA PHE A 41 -9.40 -17.21 -7.89
C PHE A 41 -8.09 -17.41 -8.67
N TYR A 42 -7.88 -18.59 -9.26
CA TYR A 42 -6.64 -18.90 -9.98
C TYR A 42 -6.51 -18.08 -11.26
N GLU A 43 -7.60 -17.92 -12.00
CA GLU A 43 -7.66 -17.09 -13.20
C GLU A 43 -7.35 -15.63 -12.87
N TRP A 44 -7.89 -15.11 -11.76
CA TRP A 44 -7.52 -13.79 -11.25
C TRP A 44 -6.03 -13.69 -10.92
N THR A 45 -5.47 -14.67 -10.21
CA THR A 45 -4.04 -14.65 -9.86
C THR A 45 -3.15 -14.68 -11.10
N SER A 46 -3.54 -15.45 -12.13
CA SER A 46 -2.85 -15.50 -13.41
C SER A 46 -2.92 -14.15 -14.12
N LEU A 47 -4.12 -13.56 -14.19
CA LEU A 47 -4.32 -12.26 -14.83
C LEU A 47 -3.52 -11.15 -14.15
N ILE A 48 -3.49 -11.12 -12.82
CA ILE A 48 -2.66 -10.16 -12.06
C ILE A 48 -1.20 -10.35 -12.42
N SER A 49 -0.70 -11.60 -12.40
CA SER A 49 0.69 -11.92 -12.75
C SER A 49 1.02 -11.50 -14.19
N ASP A 50 0.13 -11.75 -15.15
CA ASP A 50 0.34 -11.36 -16.55
C ASP A 50 0.43 -9.84 -16.69
N ILE A 51 -0.45 -9.08 -16.02
CA ILE A 51 -0.40 -7.61 -16.02
C ILE A 51 0.87 -7.09 -15.35
N GLU A 52 1.26 -7.64 -14.19
CA GLU A 52 2.51 -7.28 -13.50
C GLU A 52 3.74 -7.50 -14.38
N ASN A 53 3.78 -8.58 -15.16
CA ASN A 53 4.91 -8.93 -16.01
C ASN A 53 4.93 -8.17 -17.34
N MET A 54 3.78 -7.99 -17.98
CA MET A 54 3.69 -7.35 -19.29
C MET A 54 3.71 -5.82 -19.19
N PHE A 55 3.17 -5.27 -18.09
CA PHE A 55 3.00 -3.83 -17.91
C PHE A 55 3.48 -3.37 -16.53
N PRO A 56 4.75 -3.61 -16.16
CA PRO A 56 5.24 -3.35 -14.80
C PRO A 56 5.16 -1.88 -14.39
N ASP A 57 5.21 -0.94 -15.33
CA ASP A 57 5.17 0.51 -15.03
C ASP A 57 3.83 1.16 -15.39
N ASP A 58 2.84 0.38 -15.83
CA ASP A 58 1.50 0.88 -16.14
C ASP A 58 0.60 0.83 -14.91
N ILE A 59 0.65 1.90 -14.13
CA ILE A 59 -0.15 2.02 -12.92
C ILE A 59 -1.66 1.94 -13.19
N HIS A 60 -2.14 2.38 -14.35
CA HIS A 60 -3.57 2.36 -14.64
C HIS A 60 -4.09 0.92 -14.78
N LYS A 61 -3.38 0.08 -15.54
CA LYS A 61 -3.73 -1.35 -15.68
C LYS A 61 -3.61 -2.10 -14.36
N ILE A 62 -2.56 -1.82 -13.58
CA ILE A 62 -2.37 -2.39 -12.25
C ILE A 62 -3.54 -2.00 -11.34
N CYS A 63 -3.91 -0.71 -11.26
CA CYS A 63 -5.04 -0.29 -10.43
C CYS A 63 -6.34 -0.99 -10.85
N LEU A 64 -6.62 -1.06 -12.15
CA LEU A 64 -7.84 -1.66 -12.66
C LEU A 64 -7.98 -3.13 -12.24
N VAL A 65 -6.93 -3.94 -12.43
CA VAL A 65 -6.97 -5.37 -12.10
C VAL A 65 -7.03 -5.60 -10.59
N TYR A 66 -6.27 -4.83 -9.80
CA TYR A 66 -6.28 -4.95 -8.34
C TYR A 66 -7.57 -4.46 -7.71
N ASP A 67 -8.13 -3.34 -8.18
CA ASP A 67 -9.40 -2.81 -7.67
C ASP A 67 -10.55 -3.78 -7.94
N ALA A 68 -10.58 -4.40 -9.12
CA ALA A 68 -11.56 -5.43 -9.45
C ALA A 68 -11.37 -6.70 -8.61
N PHE A 69 -10.15 -7.23 -8.52
CA PHE A 69 -9.86 -8.43 -7.75
C PHE A 69 -10.17 -8.25 -6.25
N LEU A 70 -9.80 -7.11 -5.67
CA LEU A 70 -9.99 -6.85 -4.24
C LEU A 70 -11.43 -6.48 -3.90
N ALA A 71 -12.27 -6.14 -4.89
CA ALA A 71 -13.71 -6.03 -4.72
C ALA A 71 -14.35 -7.41 -4.53
N GLU A 72 -13.89 -8.43 -5.26
CA GLU A 72 -14.37 -9.82 -5.15
C GLU A 72 -13.74 -10.58 -3.97
N PHE A 73 -12.45 -10.36 -3.71
CA PHE A 73 -11.66 -11.06 -2.68
C PHE A 73 -11.06 -10.08 -1.65
N PRO A 74 -11.88 -9.33 -0.89
CA PRO A 74 -11.41 -8.27 0.01
C PRO A 74 -10.52 -8.75 1.16
N LEU A 75 -10.63 -10.02 1.57
CA LEU A 75 -9.88 -10.61 2.67
C LEU A 75 -8.47 -11.09 2.28
N CYS A 76 -8.13 -11.05 0.99
CA CYS A 76 -6.84 -11.50 0.48
C CYS A 76 -5.71 -10.49 0.74
N TYR A 77 -5.31 -10.34 2.01
CA TYR A 77 -4.35 -9.31 2.44
C TYR A 77 -3.00 -9.32 1.71
N GLY A 78 -2.53 -10.49 1.25
CA GLY A 78 -1.29 -10.58 0.48
C GLY A 78 -1.33 -9.74 -0.80
N TYR A 79 -2.51 -9.59 -1.41
CA TYR A 79 -2.69 -8.76 -2.60
C TYR A 79 -2.83 -7.28 -2.26
N TRP A 80 -3.44 -6.92 -1.12
CA TRP A 80 -3.40 -5.55 -0.61
C TRP A 80 -1.96 -5.06 -0.41
N ARG A 81 -1.08 -5.91 0.15
CA ARG A 81 0.35 -5.60 0.28
C ARG A 81 1.01 -5.36 -1.07
N LYS A 82 0.89 -6.31 -2.02
CA LYS A 82 1.45 -6.15 -3.37
C LYS A 82 0.93 -4.88 -4.06
N TYR A 83 -0.35 -4.58 -3.91
CA TYR A 83 -0.94 -3.38 -4.49
C TYR A 83 -0.32 -2.09 -3.92
N ALA A 84 -0.14 -2.05 -2.60
CA ALA A 84 0.53 -0.94 -1.93
C ALA A 84 2.01 -0.80 -2.34
N GLU A 85 2.71 -1.92 -2.56
CA GLU A 85 4.09 -1.93 -3.08
C GLU A 85 4.17 -1.31 -4.48
N HIS A 86 3.26 -1.68 -5.40
CA HIS A 86 3.18 -1.05 -6.72
C HIS A 86 2.89 0.44 -6.66
N LYS A 87 1.93 0.84 -5.81
CA LYS A 87 1.61 2.26 -5.58
C LYS A 87 2.79 3.03 -4.99
N THR A 88 3.55 2.42 -4.08
CA THR A 88 4.75 3.05 -3.49
C THR A 88 5.81 3.32 -4.55
N ARG A 89 5.94 2.43 -5.54
CA ARG A 89 6.91 2.58 -6.64
C ARG A 89 6.47 3.57 -7.71
N LEU A 90 5.16 3.66 -7.99
CA LEU A 90 4.62 4.35 -9.17
C LEU A 90 3.75 5.58 -8.86
N CYS A 91 3.46 5.88 -7.59
CA CYS A 91 2.56 6.96 -7.18
C CYS A 91 3.12 7.81 -6.03
N THR A 92 2.38 8.85 -5.68
CA THR A 92 2.62 9.63 -4.46
C THR A 92 2.22 8.84 -3.21
N VAL A 93 2.84 9.21 -2.09
CA VAL A 93 2.60 8.63 -0.77
C VAL A 93 1.11 8.65 -0.38
N ASP A 94 0.38 9.72 -0.71
CA ASP A 94 -1.06 9.84 -0.43
C ASP A 94 -1.88 8.70 -1.05
N LYS A 95 -1.51 8.27 -2.27
CA LYS A 95 -2.19 7.16 -2.96
C LYS A 95 -1.91 5.81 -2.31
N VAL A 96 -0.77 5.66 -1.66
CA VAL A 96 -0.46 4.46 -0.87
C VAL A 96 -1.32 4.43 0.40
N PHE A 97 -1.47 5.57 1.08
CA PHE A 97 -2.36 5.71 2.23
C PHE A 97 -3.81 5.37 1.88
N GLU A 98 -4.33 5.84 0.74
CA GLU A 98 -5.67 5.48 0.26
C GLU A 98 -5.86 3.96 0.11
N VAL A 99 -4.85 3.25 -0.40
CA VAL A 99 -4.90 1.78 -0.54
C VAL A 99 -4.87 1.09 0.82
N PHE A 100 -4.03 1.54 1.75
CA PHE A 100 -3.98 0.95 3.09
C PHE A 100 -5.27 1.21 3.88
N GLU A 101 -5.88 2.39 3.77
CA GLU A 101 -7.17 2.69 4.41
C GLU A 101 -8.28 1.77 3.88
N ARG A 102 -8.32 1.52 2.56
CA ARG A 102 -9.23 0.53 1.97
C ARG A 102 -8.93 -0.89 2.47
N ALA A 103 -7.65 -1.25 2.59
CA ALA A 103 -7.23 -2.56 3.06
C ALA A 103 -7.68 -2.82 4.51
N VAL A 104 -7.48 -1.86 5.43
CA VAL A 104 -7.93 -2.01 6.83
C VAL A 104 -9.45 -1.93 6.98
N GLN A 105 -10.15 -1.28 6.06
CA GLN A 105 -11.62 -1.33 6.03
C GLN A 105 -12.13 -2.70 5.58
N SER A 106 -11.44 -3.32 4.62
CA SER A 106 -11.81 -4.62 4.06
C SER A 106 -11.42 -5.80 4.94
N ALA A 107 -10.22 -5.75 5.52
CA ALA A 107 -9.61 -6.81 6.32
C ALA A 107 -9.20 -6.28 7.71
N THR A 108 -10.16 -5.66 8.42
CA THR A 108 -9.93 -4.95 9.69
C THR A 108 -9.26 -5.77 10.78
N TYR A 109 -9.52 -7.07 10.85
CA TYR A 109 -8.94 -7.95 11.87
C TYR A 109 -7.65 -8.65 11.42
N SER A 110 -7.10 -8.29 10.25
CA SER A 110 -5.83 -8.84 9.78
C SER A 110 -4.65 -8.12 10.43
N VAL A 111 -3.93 -8.82 11.31
CA VAL A 111 -2.67 -8.32 11.90
C VAL A 111 -1.67 -7.94 10.79
N GLY A 112 -1.64 -8.70 9.70
CA GLY A 112 -0.72 -8.46 8.58
C GLY A 112 -0.95 -7.10 7.91
N VAL A 113 -2.21 -6.72 7.64
CA VAL A 113 -2.52 -5.42 7.02
C VAL A 113 -2.10 -4.27 7.91
N TRP A 114 -2.42 -4.34 9.21
CA TRP A 114 -2.02 -3.31 10.17
C TRP A 114 -0.50 -3.22 10.32
N PHE A 115 0.20 -4.36 10.30
CA PHE A 115 1.66 -4.40 10.35
C PHE A 115 2.30 -3.69 9.15
N ASP A 116 1.85 -4.01 7.94
CA ASP A 116 2.38 -3.39 6.72
C ASP A 116 2.05 -1.90 6.68
N TYR A 117 0.84 -1.51 7.09
CA TYR A 117 0.41 -0.12 7.12
C TYR A 117 1.21 0.72 8.14
N CYS A 118 1.37 0.23 9.36
CA CYS A 118 2.16 0.94 10.37
C CYS A 118 3.64 1.00 9.98
N SER A 119 4.17 -0.06 9.38
CA SER A 119 5.56 -0.10 8.90
C SER A 119 5.80 0.92 7.79
N PHE A 120 4.89 1.02 6.82
CA PHE A 120 4.94 2.06 5.78
C PHE A 120 4.87 3.46 6.40
N SER A 121 3.95 3.67 7.33
CA SER A 121 3.74 4.97 7.98
C SER A 121 4.95 5.44 8.78
N MET A 122 5.69 4.53 9.41
CA MET A 122 6.95 4.86 10.09
C MET A 122 8.02 5.41 9.14
N SER A 123 8.01 4.99 7.88
CA SER A 123 8.96 5.47 6.86
C SER A 123 8.46 6.70 6.10
N ALA A 124 7.14 6.86 6.00
CA ALA A 124 6.50 7.89 5.19
C ALA A 124 6.09 9.15 5.97
N LEU A 125 5.76 9.03 7.27
CA LEU A 125 5.35 10.15 8.11
C LEU A 125 6.51 10.68 8.94
N GLU A 126 6.57 12.00 9.08
CA GLU A 126 7.57 12.66 9.93
C GLU A 126 7.05 12.87 11.36
N ASP A 127 5.74 13.06 11.54
CA ASP A 127 5.14 13.32 12.87
C ASP A 127 4.97 12.02 13.67
N PRO A 128 5.69 11.85 14.80
CA PRO A 128 5.53 10.70 15.68
C PRO A 128 4.10 10.56 16.25
N HIS A 129 3.35 11.64 16.40
CA HIS A 129 1.99 11.60 16.93
C HIS A 129 1.02 10.88 16.00
N ASP A 130 1.11 11.11 14.69
CA ASP A 130 0.27 10.43 13.70
C ASP A 130 0.59 8.95 13.61
N ILE A 131 1.87 8.59 13.70
CA ILE A 131 2.32 7.19 13.75
C ILE A 131 1.74 6.49 14.99
N ARG A 132 1.82 7.11 16.17
CA ARG A 132 1.21 6.58 17.41
C ARG A 132 -0.30 6.41 17.28
N ARG A 133 -0.99 7.40 16.69
CA ARG A 133 -2.44 7.33 16.46
C ARG A 133 -2.80 6.12 15.59
N LEU A 134 -2.00 5.85 14.57
CA LEU A 134 -2.22 4.72 13.69
C LEU A 134 -1.97 3.37 14.39
N PHE A 135 -0.86 3.24 15.13
CA PHE A 135 -0.60 2.04 15.94
C PHE A 135 -1.71 1.80 16.96
N GLY A 136 -2.15 2.85 17.67
CA GLY A 136 -3.26 2.77 18.63
C GLY A 136 -4.56 2.28 17.98
N ARG A 137 -4.88 2.78 16.78
CA ARG A 137 -6.02 2.30 15.99
C ARG A 137 -5.86 0.82 15.64
N GLY A 138 -4.72 0.40 15.11
CA GLY A 138 -4.49 -1.01 14.76
C GLY A 138 -4.60 -1.95 15.96
N ILE A 139 -3.97 -1.60 17.08
CA ILE A 139 -4.04 -2.36 18.33
C ILE A 139 -5.47 -2.47 18.87
N SER A 140 -6.31 -1.45 18.70
CA SER A 140 -7.72 -1.52 19.11
C SER A 140 -8.51 -2.62 18.40
N PHE A 141 -8.14 -2.95 17.16
CA PHE A 141 -8.77 -4.01 16.37
C PHE A 141 -8.11 -5.37 16.55
N VAL A 142 -6.78 -5.43 16.48
CA VAL A 142 -6.04 -6.71 16.44
C VAL A 142 -5.28 -7.04 17.71
N GLY A 143 -5.32 -6.20 18.74
CA GLY A 143 -4.54 -6.38 19.98
C GLY A 143 -4.88 -7.65 20.76
N LYS A 144 -6.06 -8.25 20.51
CA LYS A 144 -6.50 -9.52 21.11
C LYS A 144 -6.17 -10.75 20.27
N ASP A 145 -5.65 -10.55 19.05
CA ASP A 145 -5.26 -11.66 18.18
C ASP A 145 -4.01 -12.35 18.71
N TYR A 146 -3.92 -13.67 18.55
CA TYR A 146 -2.78 -14.45 19.02
C TYR A 146 -1.45 -14.03 18.37
N LEU A 147 -1.50 -13.54 17.13
CA LEU A 147 -0.37 -13.07 16.34
C LEU A 147 -0.10 -11.57 16.49
N CYS A 148 -0.84 -10.84 17.35
CA CYS A 148 -0.68 -9.39 17.55
C CYS A 148 0.73 -8.97 18.00
N HIS A 149 1.52 -9.92 18.52
CA HIS A 149 2.91 -9.70 18.93
C HIS A 149 3.78 -9.07 17.83
N THR A 150 3.53 -9.35 16.54
CA THR A 150 4.31 -8.73 15.45
C THR A 150 4.07 -7.22 15.35
N LEU A 151 2.83 -6.78 15.57
CA LEU A 151 2.47 -5.36 15.58
C LEU A 151 3.00 -4.67 16.84
N TRP A 152 2.91 -5.34 18.00
CA TRP A 152 3.50 -4.85 19.25
C TRP A 152 5.03 -4.73 19.18
N ASP A 153 5.72 -5.74 18.64
CA ASP A 153 7.18 -5.71 18.44
C ASP A 153 7.58 -4.51 17.58
N LYS A 154 6.81 -4.22 16.53
CA LYS A 154 7.03 -3.06 15.65
C LYS A 154 6.76 -1.74 16.37
N TYR A 155 5.70 -1.68 17.19
CA TYR A 155 5.39 -0.47 17.94
C TYR A 155 6.45 -0.17 19.01
N LEU A 156 6.96 -1.22 19.68
CA LEU A 156 8.09 -1.11 20.61
C LEU A 156 9.32 -0.55 19.91
N GLU A 157 9.71 -1.11 18.75
CA GLU A 157 10.83 -0.62 17.94
C GLU A 157 10.69 0.88 17.64
N PHE A 158 9.49 1.33 17.25
CA PHE A 158 9.19 2.73 17.04
C PHE A 158 9.40 3.57 18.31
N GLU A 159 8.80 3.23 19.45
CA GLU A 159 8.94 4.03 20.68
C GLU A 159 10.38 4.03 21.24
N PHE A 160 11.13 2.94 21.07
CA PHE A 160 12.56 2.90 21.38
C PHE A 160 13.33 3.93 20.56
N SER A 161 13.03 4.07 19.27
CA SER A 161 13.67 5.10 18.41
C SER A 161 13.33 6.52 18.85
N GLN A 162 12.16 6.73 19.46
CA GLN A 162 11.67 8.03 19.96
C GLN A 162 12.13 8.35 21.40
N GLN A 163 12.80 7.41 22.09
CA GLN A 163 13.28 7.52 23.48
C GLN A 163 12.18 7.84 24.52
N GLN A 164 10.93 7.42 24.28
CA GLN A 164 9.79 7.69 25.16
C GLN A 164 9.55 6.55 26.18
N TRP A 165 10.37 6.52 27.23
CA TRP A 165 10.43 5.43 28.21
C TRP A 165 9.16 5.27 29.08
N SER A 166 8.43 6.35 29.36
CA SER A 166 7.19 6.30 30.15
C SER A 166 6.07 5.55 29.42
N PHE A 167 5.91 5.83 28.13
CA PHE A 167 4.91 5.19 27.29
C PHE A 167 5.22 3.70 27.05
N LEU A 168 6.51 3.36 27.01
CA LEU A 168 6.98 1.99 26.85
C LEU A 168 6.49 1.07 27.98
N ALA A 169 6.54 1.53 29.23
CA ALA A 169 6.09 0.76 30.39
C ALA A 169 4.58 0.48 30.35
N ASP A 170 3.76 1.48 30.02
CA ASP A 170 2.33 1.31 29.83
C ASP A 170 2.01 0.32 28.70
N MET A 171 2.81 0.38 27.63
CA MET A 171 2.65 -0.51 26.49
C MET A 171 2.97 -1.97 26.81
N TYR A 172 4.04 -2.23 27.57
CA TYR A 172 4.33 -3.57 28.08
C TYR A 172 3.20 -4.09 28.97
N ILE A 173 2.64 -3.26 29.86
CA ILE A 173 1.49 -3.64 30.69
C ILE A 173 0.28 -4.02 29.83
N GLN A 174 0.00 -3.29 28.74
CA GLN A 174 -1.11 -3.62 27.83
C GLN A 174 -0.84 -4.90 27.04
N ALA A 175 0.39 -5.11 26.54
CA ALA A 175 0.78 -6.30 25.80
C ALA A 175 0.70 -7.57 26.67
N LEU A 176 1.01 -7.46 27.97
CA LEU A 176 0.95 -8.56 28.93
C LEU A 176 -0.49 -8.97 29.33
N LYS A 177 -1.50 -8.12 29.05
CA LYS A 177 -2.91 -8.42 29.38
C LYS A 177 -3.52 -9.52 28.52
N PHE A 178 -2.99 -9.78 27.32
CA PHE A 178 -3.55 -10.75 26.39
C PHE A 178 -2.51 -11.81 26.00
N PRO A 179 -2.85 -13.11 26.07
CA PRO A 179 -1.91 -14.16 25.74
C PRO A 179 -1.56 -14.16 24.25
N SER A 180 -0.34 -13.72 23.93
CA SER A 180 0.22 -13.73 22.58
C SER A 180 1.25 -14.84 22.40
N LYS A 181 1.53 -15.24 21.15
CA LYS A 181 2.49 -16.32 20.82
C LYS A 181 3.87 -16.18 21.47
N LYS A 182 4.31 -14.95 21.74
CA LYS A 182 5.62 -14.63 22.35
C LYS A 182 5.50 -14.05 23.76
N LEU A 183 4.37 -14.25 24.45
CA LEU A 183 4.13 -13.68 25.79
C LEU A 183 5.30 -13.88 26.77
N HIS A 184 5.89 -15.08 26.78
CA HIS A 184 7.03 -15.41 27.63
C HIS A 184 8.23 -14.45 27.47
N ARG A 185 8.48 -13.93 26.25
CA ARG A 185 9.60 -13.01 26.00
C ARG A 185 9.41 -11.63 26.60
N TYR A 186 8.16 -11.23 26.85
CA TYR A 186 7.87 -9.96 27.52
C TYR A 186 8.08 -10.09 29.03
N TYR A 187 7.80 -11.27 29.61
CA TYR A 187 8.09 -11.57 31.02
C TYR A 187 9.59 -11.58 31.33
N ASP A 188 10.44 -12.06 30.43
CA ASP A 188 11.90 -12.14 30.65
C ASP A 188 12.61 -10.77 30.54
N ARG A 189 11.91 -9.72 30.07
CA ARG A 189 12.47 -8.38 29.81
C ARG A 189 11.94 -7.28 30.75
N THR A 190 10.95 -7.59 31.59
CA THR A 190 10.54 -6.81 32.75
C THR A 190 11.38 -7.17 33.97
#